data_AF-W2LGT4-F1
#
_entry.id   AF-W2LGT4-F1
#
_cell.length_a   1.000
_cell.length_b   1.000
_cell.length_c   1.000
_cell.angle_alpha   90.00
_cell.angle_beta   90.00
_cell.angle_gamma   90.00
#
_symmetry.space_group_name_H-M   'P 1'
#
loop_
_entity.id
_entity.type
_entity.pdbx_description
1 polymer ?
#
loop_
_entity_poly.entity_id
_entity_poly.type
_entity_poly.pdbx_seq_one_letter_code
_entity_poly.pdbx_strand_id
1 'polypeptide(L)'
;MKLLMPWLNRSGELRKLVLTRVNCISGFYVHLVAEKLTNIAIRQCYQLQEPAIIAPNVETLVIEYCPVTRFHADTKLPQLKKLSLSSRSFTALHARYLIKEMLQKSPVLEELNLSGCSQLEQVLVDPGDVPALRRLDLSGCPKLDRVHVTSKLLETLNLSRNDSLQYVLLDLERVVDLDLSFLKNLTHLYIRSPSLRRLNLRSCDQLMRNTTSVTCPNLQLVVLQGTTLKVEDFNTNEVYDEVFALQIDSNSL
;
A
#
# COMPACT_ATOMS: atom_id res chain seq x y z
N MET A 1 10.87 -17.06 24.33
CA MET A 1 9.74 -16.09 24.36
C MET A 1 9.25 -15.71 25.77
N LYS A 2 9.21 -16.61 26.77
CA LYS A 2 8.82 -16.29 28.17
C LYS A 2 9.66 -15.23 28.90
N LEU A 3 10.85 -14.89 28.38
CA LEU A 3 11.85 -14.07 29.09
C LEU A 3 11.84 -12.56 28.78
N LEU A 4 11.12 -12.09 27.76
CA LEU A 4 11.11 -10.66 27.40
C LEU A 4 9.90 -9.87 27.95
N MET A 5 8.83 -10.55 28.36
CA MET A 5 7.46 -10.00 28.37
C MET A 5 6.74 -9.87 29.73
N PRO A 6 7.20 -10.39 30.90
CA PRO A 6 6.44 -10.22 32.15
C PRO A 6 6.31 -8.77 32.65
N TRP A 7 7.21 -7.86 32.22
CA TRP A 7 7.25 -6.47 32.70
C TRP A 7 6.50 -5.49 31.79
N LEU A 8 6.32 -5.79 30.50
CA LEU A 8 5.74 -4.86 29.53
C LEU A 8 4.29 -4.51 29.89
N ASN A 9 3.52 -5.50 30.34
CA ASN A 9 2.15 -5.29 30.83
C ASN A 9 2.08 -4.69 32.24
N ARG A 10 3.20 -4.62 32.98
CA ARG A 10 3.27 -3.97 34.30
C ARG A 10 3.64 -2.49 34.21
N SER A 11 4.15 -2.05 33.07
CA SER A 11 4.53 -0.66 32.86
C SER A 11 3.32 0.15 32.37
N GLY A 12 2.56 0.73 33.30
CA GLY A 12 1.40 1.57 32.99
C GLY A 12 1.75 2.86 32.22
N GLU A 13 3.03 3.23 32.15
CA GLU A 13 3.50 4.44 31.48
C GLU A 13 4.15 4.19 30.10
N LEU A 14 4.28 2.94 29.67
CA LEU A 14 4.95 2.63 28.42
C LEU A 14 4.13 3.12 27.23
N ARG A 15 4.66 4.10 26.48
CA ARG A 15 4.00 4.68 25.30
C ARG A 15 4.49 4.14 23.97
N LYS A 16 5.75 3.68 23.94
CA LYS A 16 6.42 3.25 22.72
C LYS A 16 7.29 2.04 23.00
N LEU A 17 7.11 0.99 22.20
CA LEU A 17 7.98 -0.18 22.20
C LEU A 17 8.79 -0.19 20.90
N VAL A 18 10.12 -0.25 21.02
CA VAL A 18 11.02 -0.38 19.86
C VAL A 18 11.85 -1.63 20.03
N LEU A 19 11.74 -2.55 19.07
CA LEU A 19 12.55 -3.75 18.98
C LEU A 19 13.45 -3.61 17.76
N THR A 20 14.77 -3.60 17.95
CA THR A 20 15.73 -3.47 16.85
C THR A 20 16.77 -4.59 16.95
N ARG A 21 16.93 -5.36 15.87
CA ARG A 21 17.88 -6.49 15.80
C ARG A 21 17.70 -7.50 16.93
N VAL A 22 16.44 -7.79 17.28
CA VAL A 22 16.11 -8.78 18.31
C VAL A 22 16.03 -10.16 17.67
N ASN A 23 16.89 -11.08 18.13
CA ASN A 23 17.14 -12.38 17.50
C ASN A 23 16.39 -13.56 18.16
N CYS A 24 15.36 -13.29 18.97
CA CYS A 24 14.62 -14.33 19.71
C CYS A 24 13.10 -14.23 19.50
N ILE A 25 12.68 -13.87 18.28
CA ILE A 25 11.28 -13.59 17.93
C ILE A 25 10.66 -14.58 16.94
N SER A 26 11.24 -15.78 16.81
CA SER A 26 10.58 -16.87 16.09
C SER A 26 9.20 -17.13 16.71
N GLY A 27 8.13 -16.98 15.92
CA GLY A 27 6.75 -17.10 16.41
C GLY A 27 6.34 -15.96 17.35
N PHE A 28 6.67 -14.70 17.00
CA PHE A 28 6.41 -13.49 17.79
C PHE A 28 4.94 -13.33 18.17
N TYR A 29 4.54 -13.97 19.27
CA TYR A 29 3.20 -13.88 19.86
C TYR A 29 3.26 -12.99 21.08
N VAL A 30 2.70 -11.79 20.96
CA VAL A 30 2.71 -10.79 22.03
C VAL A 30 1.32 -10.28 22.33
N HIS A 31 1.00 -10.27 23.61
CA HIS A 31 -0.24 -9.71 24.15
C HIS A 31 0.12 -8.49 24.99
N LEU A 32 -0.04 -7.31 24.40
CA LEU A 32 0.40 -6.02 24.92
C LEU A 32 -0.82 -5.23 25.39
N VAL A 33 -1.04 -5.22 26.71
CA VAL A 33 -2.21 -4.59 27.35
C VAL A 33 -1.86 -3.27 28.04
N ALA A 34 -0.64 -2.77 27.84
CA ALA A 34 -0.24 -1.48 28.40
C ALA A 34 -1.15 -0.37 27.87
N GLU A 35 -1.89 0.29 28.77
CA GLU A 35 -2.95 1.24 28.42
C GLU A 35 -2.44 2.41 27.57
N LYS A 36 -1.23 2.90 27.88
CA LYS A 36 -0.63 4.05 27.21
C LYS A 36 0.18 3.70 25.97
N LEU A 37 0.33 2.41 25.63
CA LEU A 37 1.16 1.96 24.51
C LEU A 37 0.43 2.18 23.19
N THR A 38 0.82 3.23 22.47
CA THR A 38 0.22 3.61 21.18
C THR A 38 1.11 3.27 19.99
N ASN A 39 2.42 3.06 20.20
CA ASN A 39 3.39 2.92 19.11
C ASN A 39 4.27 1.68 19.29
N ILE A 40 4.31 0.83 18.27
CA ILE A 40 5.22 -0.32 18.18
C ILE A 40 6.08 -0.16 16.93
N ALA A 41 7.39 -0.31 17.09
CA ALA A 41 8.34 -0.39 15.98
C ALA A 41 9.19 -1.66 16.11
N ILE A 42 9.23 -2.47 15.05
CA ILE A 42 10.04 -3.68 14.95
C ILE A 42 10.95 -3.53 13.74
N ARG A 43 12.26 -3.55 13.94
CA ARG A 43 13.24 -3.22 12.90
C ARG A 43 14.35 -4.23 12.83
N GLN A 44 14.69 -4.67 11.62
CA GLN A 44 15.85 -5.54 11.39
C GLN A 44 15.80 -6.82 12.24
N CYS A 45 14.61 -7.32 12.55
CA CYS A 45 14.45 -8.54 13.31
C CYS A 45 14.19 -9.71 12.37
N TYR A 46 15.26 -10.38 11.95
CA TYR A 46 15.28 -11.28 10.80
C TYR A 46 14.59 -12.64 11.00
N GLN A 47 14.01 -12.89 12.17
CA GLN A 47 13.21 -14.09 12.45
C GLN A 47 11.70 -13.81 12.45
N LEU A 48 11.28 -12.56 12.22
CA LEU A 48 9.86 -12.17 12.20
C LEU A 48 9.20 -12.53 10.87
N GLN A 49 8.64 -13.73 10.77
CA GLN A 49 7.88 -14.15 9.59
C GLN A 49 6.36 -13.96 9.78
N GLU A 50 5.84 -14.45 10.91
CA GLU A 50 4.41 -14.42 11.24
C GLU A 50 4.18 -13.84 12.64
N PRO A 51 4.18 -12.51 12.81
CA PRO A 51 3.83 -11.89 14.08
C PRO A 51 2.35 -12.09 14.42
N ALA A 52 2.08 -12.43 15.67
CA ALA A 52 0.77 -12.35 16.32
C ALA A 52 0.81 -11.23 17.36
N ILE A 53 0.18 -10.09 17.06
CA ILE A 53 0.20 -8.91 17.93
C ILE A 53 -1.23 -8.61 18.39
N ILE A 54 -1.48 -8.75 19.67
CA ILE A 54 -2.72 -8.34 20.31
C ILE A 54 -2.41 -7.09 21.11
N ALA A 55 -2.83 -5.93 20.62
CA ALA A 55 -2.59 -4.65 21.26
C ALA A 55 -3.76 -3.68 21.01
N PRO A 56 -4.71 -3.56 21.97
CA PRO A 56 -5.97 -2.86 21.75
C PRO A 56 -5.82 -1.35 21.56
N ASN A 57 -4.77 -0.74 22.11
CA ASN A 57 -4.57 0.71 22.11
C ASN A 57 -3.51 1.19 21.11
N VAL A 58 -2.90 0.28 20.35
CA VAL A 58 -1.84 0.63 19.41
C VAL A 58 -2.42 1.32 18.19
N GLU A 59 -1.98 2.55 17.96
CA GLU A 59 -2.37 3.38 16.82
C GLU A 59 -1.37 3.31 15.68
N THR A 60 -0.10 3.00 15.98
CA THR A 60 0.97 2.93 14.97
C THR A 60 1.78 1.66 15.12
N LEU A 61 1.85 0.89 14.03
CA LEU A 61 2.73 -0.27 13.89
C LEU A 61 3.71 -0.04 12.74
N VAL A 62 4.99 -0.11 13.04
CA VAL A 62 6.07 -0.04 12.07
C VAL A 62 6.84 -1.37 12.10
N ILE A 63 6.94 -2.03 10.96
CA ILE A 63 7.76 -3.23 10.78
C ILE A 63 8.66 -3.01 9.57
N GLU A 64 9.96 -2.83 9.80
CA GLU A 64 10.91 -2.49 8.75
C GLU A 64 12.04 -3.52 8.68
N TYR A 65 12.44 -3.87 7.45
CA TYR A 65 13.55 -4.79 7.20
C TYR A 65 13.37 -6.14 7.92
N CYS A 66 12.14 -6.60 8.07
CA CYS A 66 11.79 -7.89 8.65
C CYS A 66 11.19 -8.79 7.56
N PRO A 67 11.48 -10.10 7.53
CA PRO A 67 10.98 -11.00 6.49
C PRO A 67 9.53 -11.44 6.77
N VAL A 68 8.65 -10.48 7.04
CA VAL A 68 7.23 -10.77 7.30
C VAL A 68 6.61 -11.29 6.01
N THR A 69 5.90 -12.41 6.14
CA THR A 69 5.12 -13.04 5.07
C THR A 69 3.63 -12.91 5.37
N ARG A 70 3.21 -13.00 6.63
CA ARG A 70 1.80 -12.81 7.00
C ARG A 70 1.67 -12.35 8.44
N PHE A 71 0.51 -11.81 8.80
CA PHE A 71 0.15 -11.67 10.21
C PHE A 71 -0.61 -12.91 10.65
N HIS A 72 -0.37 -13.38 11.87
CA HIS A 72 -1.15 -14.49 12.44
C HIS A 72 -2.62 -14.07 12.58
N ALA A 73 -3.55 -15.03 12.45
CA ALA A 73 -4.99 -14.79 12.53
C ALA A 73 -5.44 -14.12 13.85
N ASP A 74 -4.69 -14.37 14.93
CA ASP A 74 -4.93 -13.79 16.26
C ASP A 74 -4.53 -12.31 16.38
N THR A 75 -3.87 -11.74 15.38
CA THR A 75 -3.49 -10.32 15.40
C THR A 75 -4.73 -9.45 15.51
N LYS A 76 -4.76 -8.58 16.54
CA LYS A 76 -5.88 -7.68 16.85
C LYS A 76 -5.33 -6.29 17.19
N LEU A 77 -5.57 -5.34 16.29
CA LEU A 77 -5.12 -3.95 16.41
C LEU A 77 -6.29 -2.98 16.07
N PRO A 78 -7.39 -3.01 16.85
CA PRO A 78 -8.64 -2.32 16.49
C PRO A 78 -8.51 -0.78 16.38
N GLN A 79 -7.50 -0.18 17.02
CA GLN A 79 -7.25 1.26 17.00
C GLN A 79 -6.11 1.66 16.04
N LEU A 80 -5.64 0.73 15.19
CA LEU A 80 -4.52 1.00 14.29
C LEU A 80 -4.89 2.05 13.25
N LYS A 81 -4.22 3.20 13.30
CA LYS A 81 -4.36 4.30 12.34
C LYS A 81 -3.27 4.27 11.28
N LYS A 82 -2.09 3.74 11.62
CA LYS A 82 -0.92 3.69 10.74
C LYS A 82 -0.24 2.33 10.76
N LEU A 83 -0.10 1.74 9.59
CA LEU A 83 0.74 0.57 9.36
C LEU A 83 1.84 0.92 8.36
N SER A 84 3.09 0.69 8.75
CA SER A 84 4.24 0.73 7.84
C SER A 84 4.91 -0.62 7.83
N LEU A 85 5.00 -1.25 6.66
CA LEU A 85 5.60 -2.56 6.48
C LEU A 85 6.57 -2.53 5.29
N SER A 86 7.85 -2.79 5.55
CA SER A 86 8.84 -3.03 4.50
C SER A 86 9.50 -4.40 4.70
N SER A 87 9.46 -5.21 3.65
CA SER A 87 9.93 -6.59 3.70
C SER A 87 10.48 -7.04 2.35
N ARG A 88 11.56 -7.84 2.40
CA ARG A 88 12.20 -8.40 1.19
C ARG A 88 11.50 -9.66 0.67
N SER A 89 10.47 -10.13 1.36
CA SER A 89 9.74 -11.37 1.04
C SER A 89 8.22 -11.17 0.95
N PHE A 90 7.75 -9.91 0.98
CA PHE A 90 6.33 -9.59 0.91
C PHE A 90 5.85 -9.59 -0.54
N THR A 91 4.93 -10.49 -0.88
CA THR A 91 4.44 -10.75 -2.23
C THR A 91 3.01 -10.23 -2.40
N ALA A 92 2.44 -10.34 -3.61
CA ALA A 92 1.05 -10.00 -3.87
C ALA A 92 0.05 -10.80 -3.00
N LEU A 93 0.30 -12.10 -2.79
CA LEU A 93 -0.53 -12.94 -1.91
C LEU A 93 -0.53 -12.42 -0.47
N HIS A 94 0.65 -12.02 0.02
CA HIS A 94 0.82 -11.46 1.36
C HIS A 94 0.09 -10.11 1.51
N ALA A 95 0.17 -9.24 0.50
CA ALA A 95 -0.55 -7.97 0.47
C ALA A 95 -2.07 -8.18 0.46
N ARG A 96 -2.57 -9.12 -0.36
CA ARG A 96 -3.99 -9.47 -0.42
C ARG A 96 -4.48 -9.97 0.94
N TYR A 97 -3.74 -10.86 1.60
CA TYR A 97 -4.11 -11.33 2.94
C TYR A 97 -4.12 -10.19 3.96
N LEU A 98 -3.09 -9.32 3.95
CA LEU A 98 -3.03 -8.17 4.83
C LEU A 98 -4.27 -7.29 4.69
N ILE A 99 -4.63 -6.91 3.45
CA ILE A 99 -5.74 -6.00 3.14
C ILE A 99 -7.10 -6.64 3.44
N LYS A 100 -7.32 -7.88 2.99
CA LYS A 100 -8.63 -8.54 3.05
C LYS A 100 -8.93 -9.24 4.38
N GLU A 101 -7.93 -9.51 5.21
CA GLU A 101 -8.12 -10.24 6.47
C GLU A 101 -7.70 -9.43 7.70
N MET A 102 -6.46 -8.94 7.72
CA MET A 102 -5.91 -8.31 8.92
C MET A 102 -6.40 -6.86 9.07
N LEU A 103 -6.39 -6.08 8.00
CA LEU A 103 -6.82 -4.68 8.02
C LEU A 103 -8.33 -4.52 8.20
N GLN A 104 -9.14 -5.55 7.88
CA GLN A 104 -10.57 -5.58 8.24
C GLN A 104 -10.82 -5.46 9.75
N LYS A 105 -9.86 -5.94 10.56
CA LYS A 105 -9.91 -5.85 12.03
C LYS A 105 -9.41 -4.48 12.55
N SER A 106 -9.04 -3.58 11.66
CA SER A 106 -8.47 -2.25 11.93
C SER A 106 -9.22 -1.18 11.11
N PRO A 107 -10.54 -0.99 11.32
CA PRO A 107 -11.39 -0.20 10.43
C PRO A 107 -11.06 1.30 10.40
N VAL A 108 -10.27 1.78 11.37
CA VAL A 108 -9.83 3.18 11.50
C VAL A 108 -8.45 3.45 10.87
N LEU A 109 -7.92 2.51 10.08
CA LEU A 109 -6.61 2.68 9.43
C LEU A 109 -6.66 3.82 8.40
N GLU A 110 -5.88 4.87 8.65
CA GLU A 110 -5.77 6.06 7.79
C GLU A 110 -4.53 6.01 6.89
N GLU A 111 -3.46 5.32 7.30
CA GLU A 111 -2.19 5.26 6.57
C GLU A 111 -1.68 3.82 6.41
N LEU A 112 -1.47 3.41 5.16
CA LEU A 112 -0.82 2.17 4.79
C LEU A 112 0.43 2.46 3.97
N ASN A 113 1.59 2.08 4.49
CA ASN A 113 2.86 2.19 3.80
C ASN A 113 3.43 0.78 3.56
N LEU A 114 3.52 0.37 2.30
CA LEU A 114 4.16 -0.85 1.82
C LEU A 114 5.42 -0.57 0.97
N SER A 115 5.97 0.64 1.07
CA SER A 115 7.17 1.04 0.32
C SER A 115 8.35 0.12 0.58
N GLY A 116 9.18 -0.08 -0.45
CA GLY A 116 10.36 -0.92 -0.36
C GLY A 116 10.09 -2.43 -0.26
N CYS A 117 8.85 -2.89 -0.50
CA CYS A 117 8.55 -4.32 -0.56
C CYS A 117 9.07 -4.93 -1.87
N SER A 118 10.27 -5.51 -1.82
CA SER A 118 11.03 -5.88 -3.03
C SER A 118 10.48 -7.05 -3.85
N GLN A 119 9.53 -7.80 -3.31
CA GLN A 119 8.86 -8.92 -3.99
C GLN A 119 7.37 -8.65 -4.23
N LEU A 120 6.91 -7.42 -3.96
CA LEU A 120 5.52 -7.06 -4.14
C LEU A 120 5.27 -6.82 -5.63
N GLU A 121 4.51 -7.71 -6.24
CA GLU A 121 4.20 -7.67 -7.67
C GLU A 121 2.90 -6.91 -7.94
N GLN A 122 1.88 -7.11 -7.10
CA GLN A 122 0.54 -6.57 -7.33
C GLN A 122 -0.09 -6.08 -6.03
N VAL A 123 -0.83 -4.98 -6.11
CA VAL A 123 -1.69 -4.47 -5.03
C VAL A 123 -3.08 -4.21 -5.58
N LEU A 124 -4.07 -4.83 -4.95
CA LEU A 124 -5.50 -4.61 -5.20
C LEU A 124 -6.15 -4.10 -3.91
N VAL A 125 -6.82 -2.95 -4.01
CA VAL A 125 -7.66 -2.38 -2.94
C VAL A 125 -9.05 -2.17 -3.52
N ASP A 126 -9.97 -3.04 -3.11
CA ASP A 126 -11.37 -3.01 -3.54
C ASP A 126 -12.20 -2.03 -2.68
N PRO A 127 -13.38 -1.60 -3.17
CA PRO A 127 -14.31 -0.83 -2.36
C PRO A 127 -14.63 -1.54 -1.03
N GLY A 128 -14.36 -0.87 0.09
CA GLY A 128 -14.66 -1.37 1.43
C GLY A 128 -13.53 -2.12 2.11
N ASP A 129 -12.43 -2.46 1.41
CA ASP A 129 -11.29 -3.16 2.02
C ASP A 129 -10.67 -2.35 3.17
N VAL A 130 -10.46 -1.05 2.97
CA VAL A 130 -9.83 -0.15 3.95
C VAL A 130 -10.59 1.18 3.98
N PRO A 131 -11.77 1.22 4.63
CA PRO A 131 -12.77 2.27 4.42
C PRO A 131 -12.34 3.65 4.92
N ALA A 132 -11.38 3.73 5.84
CA ALA A 132 -10.84 4.97 6.39
C ALA A 132 -9.48 5.38 5.77
N LEU A 133 -8.97 4.65 4.77
CA LEU A 133 -7.62 4.87 4.24
C LEU A 133 -7.53 6.20 3.50
N ARG A 134 -6.64 7.08 3.97
CA ARG A 134 -6.36 8.41 3.40
C ARG A 134 -5.01 8.46 2.70
N ARG A 135 -4.03 7.64 3.12
CA ARG A 135 -2.69 7.61 2.53
C ARG A 135 -2.23 6.20 2.21
N LEU A 136 -1.79 6.00 0.96
CA LEU A 136 -1.21 4.76 0.48
C LEU A 136 0.17 5.04 -0.14
N ASP A 137 1.21 4.41 0.40
CA ASP A 137 2.56 4.49 -0.15
C ASP A 137 3.01 3.11 -0.63
N LEU A 138 3.22 2.98 -1.94
CA LEU A 138 3.73 1.79 -2.62
C LEU A 138 5.05 2.07 -3.34
N SER A 139 5.78 3.12 -2.93
CA SER A 139 6.99 3.55 -3.62
C SER A 139 8.16 2.59 -3.44
N GLY A 140 9.05 2.53 -4.44
CA GLY A 140 10.29 1.75 -4.34
C GLY A 140 10.08 0.23 -4.23
N CYS A 141 9.01 -0.29 -4.82
CA CYS A 141 8.71 -1.71 -4.97
C CYS A 141 9.16 -2.18 -6.37
N PRO A 142 10.42 -2.63 -6.56
CA PRO A 142 11.01 -2.86 -7.88
C PRO A 142 10.33 -3.93 -8.74
N LYS A 143 9.52 -4.81 -8.15
CA LYS A 143 8.75 -5.84 -8.86
C LYS A 143 7.28 -5.47 -9.07
N LEU A 144 6.82 -4.32 -8.56
CA LEU A 144 5.43 -3.93 -8.63
C LEU A 144 5.09 -3.66 -10.10
N ASP A 145 4.27 -4.51 -10.70
CA ASP A 145 3.83 -4.43 -12.09
C ASP A 145 2.38 -3.95 -12.22
N ARG A 146 1.57 -4.10 -11.16
CA ARG A 146 0.15 -3.80 -11.18
C ARG A 146 -0.37 -3.17 -9.89
N VAL A 147 -1.12 -2.09 -10.05
CA VAL A 147 -1.84 -1.42 -8.97
C VAL A 147 -3.27 -1.17 -9.39
N HIS A 148 -4.22 -1.68 -8.62
CA HIS A 148 -5.64 -1.32 -8.72
C HIS A 148 -6.12 -0.81 -7.38
N VAL A 149 -6.56 0.45 -7.34
CA VAL A 149 -7.09 1.08 -6.13
C VAL A 149 -8.42 1.76 -6.44
N THR A 150 -9.47 1.32 -5.76
CA THR A 150 -10.74 2.03 -5.68
C THR A 150 -10.95 2.57 -4.27
N SER A 151 -11.06 3.89 -4.10
CA SER A 151 -11.25 4.49 -2.79
C SER A 151 -11.99 5.82 -2.83
N LYS A 152 -12.89 5.99 -1.85
CA LYS A 152 -13.65 7.23 -1.64
C LYS A 152 -12.93 8.27 -0.78
N LEU A 153 -11.93 7.85 0.01
CA LEU A 153 -11.27 8.70 1.00
C LEU A 153 -9.77 8.86 0.79
N LEU A 154 -9.18 8.15 -0.17
CA LEU A 154 -7.75 8.26 -0.44
C LEU A 154 -7.41 9.67 -0.93
N GLU A 155 -6.51 10.34 -0.21
CA GLU A 155 -6.05 11.71 -0.47
C GLU A 155 -4.66 11.71 -1.11
N THR A 156 -3.81 10.74 -0.74
CA THR A 156 -2.45 10.64 -1.27
C THR A 156 -2.13 9.20 -1.68
N LEU A 157 -1.63 9.05 -2.91
CA LEU A 157 -1.10 7.81 -3.46
C LEU A 157 0.33 8.05 -3.96
N ASN A 158 1.29 7.27 -3.47
CA ASN A 158 2.68 7.35 -3.91
C ASN A 158 3.07 6.05 -4.65
N LEU A 159 3.29 6.15 -5.96
CA LEU A 159 3.75 5.07 -6.83
C LEU A 159 5.17 5.30 -7.36
N SER A 160 5.89 6.28 -6.83
CA SER A 160 7.22 6.65 -7.35
C SER A 160 8.24 5.52 -7.20
N ARG A 161 9.28 5.53 -8.05
CA ARG A 161 10.40 4.56 -8.02
C ARG A 161 9.98 3.10 -8.26
N ASN A 162 8.93 2.89 -9.07
CA ASN A 162 8.47 1.57 -9.50
C ASN A 162 8.73 1.38 -11.00
N ASP A 163 9.97 1.10 -11.37
CA ASP A 163 10.39 1.03 -12.78
C ASP A 163 9.72 -0.12 -13.57
N SER A 164 9.21 -1.14 -12.87
CA SER A 164 8.52 -2.30 -13.48
C SER A 164 7.00 -2.11 -13.60
N LEU A 165 6.44 -1.00 -13.12
CA LEU A 165 4.99 -0.78 -13.05
C LEU A 165 4.41 -0.59 -14.45
N GLN A 166 3.51 -1.49 -14.83
CA GLN A 166 2.92 -1.57 -16.17
C GLN A 166 1.43 -1.21 -16.19
N TYR A 167 0.70 -1.56 -15.13
CA TYR A 167 -0.75 -1.44 -15.07
C TYR A 167 -1.19 -0.62 -13.85
N VAL A 168 -1.86 0.50 -14.09
CA VAL A 168 -2.42 1.35 -13.02
C VAL A 168 -3.90 1.58 -13.30
N LEU A 169 -4.76 1.07 -12.41
CA LEU A 169 -6.21 1.29 -12.42
C LEU A 169 -6.64 2.03 -11.17
N LEU A 170 -7.09 3.27 -11.32
CA LEU A 170 -7.44 4.16 -10.21
C LEU A 170 -8.87 4.64 -10.33
N ASP A 171 -9.64 4.50 -9.25
CA ASP A 171 -10.99 5.04 -9.12
C ASP A 171 -11.09 5.76 -7.76
N LEU A 172 -10.86 7.07 -7.77
CA LEU A 172 -10.51 7.86 -6.59
C LEU A 172 -11.38 9.10 -6.46
N GLU A 173 -12.03 9.30 -5.31
CA GLU A 173 -12.92 10.46 -5.11
C GLU A 173 -12.25 11.68 -4.46
N ARG A 174 -11.06 11.55 -3.84
CA ARG A 174 -10.45 12.65 -3.04
C ARG A 174 -9.02 13.06 -3.42
N VAL A 175 -8.33 12.32 -4.29
CA VAL A 175 -6.97 12.68 -4.72
C VAL A 175 -7.00 13.92 -5.61
N VAL A 176 -6.27 14.97 -5.21
CA VAL A 176 -6.22 16.25 -5.93
C VAL A 176 -5.02 16.34 -6.86
N ASP A 177 -3.89 15.80 -6.43
CA ASP A 177 -2.62 15.82 -7.16
C ASP A 177 -2.08 14.39 -7.26
N LEU A 178 -1.77 13.95 -8.48
CA LEU A 178 -1.23 12.62 -8.73
C LEU A 178 0.02 12.72 -9.60
N ASP A 179 1.13 12.18 -9.09
CA ASP A 179 2.40 12.10 -9.79
C ASP A 179 2.71 10.65 -10.16
N LEU A 180 2.69 10.37 -11.47
CA LEU A 180 3.05 9.09 -12.08
C LEU A 180 4.32 9.23 -12.93
N SER A 181 5.09 10.32 -12.75
CA SER A 181 6.27 10.58 -13.56
C SER A 181 7.34 9.50 -13.41
N PHE A 182 8.09 9.32 -14.48
CA PHE A 182 9.20 8.38 -14.62
C PHE A 182 8.82 6.90 -14.47
N LEU A 183 7.53 6.55 -14.52
CA LEU A 183 7.07 5.18 -14.67
C LEU A 183 7.24 4.72 -16.12
N LYS A 184 8.49 4.48 -16.52
CA LYS A 184 8.88 4.24 -17.92
C LYS A 184 8.26 3.01 -18.55
N ASN A 185 7.89 2.01 -17.75
CA ASN A 185 7.25 0.78 -18.23
C ASN A 185 5.72 0.84 -18.15
N LEU A 186 5.14 1.98 -17.76
CA LEU A 186 3.68 2.12 -17.65
C LEU A 186 3.06 2.07 -19.05
N THR A 187 2.32 1.00 -19.33
CA THR A 187 1.67 0.74 -20.61
C THR A 187 0.16 0.93 -20.53
N HIS A 188 -0.46 0.65 -19.39
CA HIS A 188 -1.90 0.71 -19.19
C HIS A 188 -2.24 1.64 -18.04
N LEU A 189 -3.08 2.64 -18.34
CA LEU A 189 -3.50 3.64 -17.37
C LEU A 189 -5.00 3.86 -17.43
N TYR A 190 -5.68 3.54 -16.34
CA TYR A 190 -7.06 3.95 -16.10
C TYR A 190 -7.11 4.87 -14.89
N ILE A 191 -7.68 6.06 -15.05
CA ILE A 191 -7.96 6.97 -13.94
C ILE A 191 -9.38 7.49 -14.07
N ARG A 192 -10.22 7.18 -13.09
CA ARG A 192 -11.47 7.89 -12.84
C ARG A 192 -11.33 8.69 -11.56
N SER A 193 -11.34 10.01 -11.65
CA SER A 193 -11.25 10.84 -10.46
C SER A 193 -11.89 12.22 -10.66
N PRO A 194 -13.07 12.48 -10.05
CA PRO A 194 -13.72 13.78 -10.17
C PRO A 194 -12.98 14.88 -9.40
N SER A 195 -12.10 14.57 -8.46
CA SER A 195 -11.37 15.56 -7.65
C SER A 195 -9.98 15.88 -8.16
N LEU A 196 -9.43 15.08 -9.08
CA LEU A 196 -8.07 15.26 -9.59
C LEU A 196 -7.95 16.57 -10.39
N ARG A 197 -7.02 17.42 -9.97
CA ARG A 197 -6.70 18.72 -10.58
C ARG A 197 -5.34 18.74 -11.25
N ARG A 198 -4.37 17.96 -10.78
CA ARG A 198 -3.04 17.89 -11.38
C ARG A 198 -2.62 16.45 -11.61
N LEU A 199 -2.20 16.16 -12.84
CA LEU A 199 -1.68 14.86 -13.25
C LEU A 199 -0.31 15.02 -13.89
N ASN A 200 0.70 14.35 -13.36
CA ASN A 200 2.03 14.32 -13.95
C ASN A 200 2.31 12.94 -14.56
N LEU A 201 2.42 12.87 -15.89
CA LEU A 201 2.79 11.68 -16.65
C LEU A 201 4.17 11.83 -17.31
N ARG A 202 5.02 12.73 -16.81
CA ARG A 202 6.34 12.98 -17.40
C ARG A 202 7.12 11.68 -17.55
N SER A 203 7.70 11.44 -18.72
CA SER A 203 8.54 10.27 -19.02
C SER A 203 7.83 8.91 -18.88
N CYS A 204 6.51 8.88 -19.11
CA CYS A 204 5.73 7.65 -19.30
C CYS A 204 5.67 7.31 -20.80
N ASP A 205 6.83 7.00 -21.38
CA ASP A 205 7.05 6.95 -22.84
C ASP A 205 6.31 5.78 -23.52
N GLN A 206 5.92 4.77 -22.74
CA GLN A 206 5.21 3.56 -23.21
C GLN A 206 3.68 3.69 -23.19
N LEU A 207 3.13 4.79 -22.66
CA LEU A 207 1.70 5.04 -22.70
C LEU A 207 1.25 5.34 -24.13
N MET A 208 0.19 4.64 -24.55
CA MET A 208 -0.48 4.84 -25.83
C MET A 208 -1.92 5.27 -25.61
N ARG A 209 -2.50 5.94 -26.61
CA ARG A 209 -3.89 6.43 -26.55
C ARG A 209 -4.91 5.31 -26.29
N ASN A 210 -4.72 4.15 -26.91
CA ASN A 210 -5.65 3.02 -26.80
C ASN A 210 -5.54 2.23 -25.49
N THR A 211 -4.44 2.39 -24.74
CA THR A 211 -4.24 1.77 -23.42
C THR A 211 -4.36 2.77 -22.27
N THR A 212 -4.80 4.00 -22.57
CA THR A 212 -4.99 5.08 -21.60
C THR A 212 -6.44 5.54 -21.59
N SER A 213 -7.06 5.57 -20.42
CA SER A 213 -8.37 6.19 -20.21
C SER A 213 -8.34 7.02 -18.93
N VAL A 214 -8.48 8.34 -19.07
CA VAL A 214 -8.47 9.27 -17.95
C VAL A 214 -9.75 10.10 -17.97
N THR A 215 -10.62 9.85 -16.99
CA THR A 215 -11.86 10.57 -16.74
C THR A 215 -11.71 11.39 -15.45
N CYS A 216 -11.18 12.60 -15.60
CA CYS A 216 -10.95 13.60 -14.57
C CYS A 216 -11.52 14.97 -15.00
N PRO A 217 -12.83 15.23 -14.81
CA PRO A 217 -13.50 16.43 -15.33
C PRO A 217 -13.00 17.76 -14.76
N ASN A 218 -12.34 17.74 -13.59
CA ASN A 218 -11.80 18.93 -12.92
C ASN A 218 -10.28 19.11 -13.11
N LEU A 219 -9.69 18.43 -14.09
CA LEU A 219 -8.25 18.48 -14.36
C LEU A 219 -7.84 19.87 -14.86
N GLN A 220 -6.86 20.48 -14.19
CA GLN A 220 -6.40 21.86 -14.45
C GLN A 220 -4.98 21.90 -15.00
N LEU A 221 -4.16 20.90 -14.66
CA LEU A 221 -2.77 20.82 -15.09
C LEU A 221 -2.42 19.38 -15.44
N VAL A 222 -1.82 19.20 -16.62
CA VAL A 222 -1.28 17.91 -17.06
C VAL A 222 0.14 18.11 -17.56
N VAL A 223 1.06 17.25 -17.10
CA VAL A 223 2.44 17.21 -17.60
C VAL A 223 2.61 15.96 -18.45
N LEU A 224 2.88 16.15 -19.75
CA LEU A 224 2.97 15.06 -20.75
C LEU A 224 4.36 14.92 -21.37
N GLN A 225 5.37 15.65 -20.89
CA GLN A 225 6.71 15.63 -21.48
C GLN A 225 7.28 14.21 -21.48
N GLY A 226 7.62 13.68 -22.66
CA GLY A 226 8.13 12.30 -22.83
C GLY A 226 7.05 11.28 -23.20
N THR A 227 5.77 11.62 -23.09
CA THR A 227 4.67 10.74 -23.52
C THR A 227 4.30 10.96 -24.99
N THR A 228 3.58 10.00 -25.58
CA THR A 228 2.92 10.17 -26.89
C THR A 228 1.52 10.79 -26.81
N LEU A 229 0.99 10.91 -25.59
CA LEU A 229 -0.36 11.39 -25.31
C LEU A 229 -0.51 12.89 -25.57
N LYS A 230 -1.72 13.30 -25.93
CA LYS A 230 -2.13 14.69 -26.12
C LYS A 230 -3.24 15.04 -25.16
N VAL A 231 -3.44 16.34 -24.93
CA VAL A 231 -4.51 16.85 -24.03
C VAL A 231 -5.90 16.41 -24.49
N GLU A 232 -6.10 16.20 -25.79
CA GLU A 232 -7.36 15.72 -26.39
C GLU A 232 -7.69 14.25 -26.07
N ASP A 233 -6.71 13.47 -25.59
CA ASP A 233 -6.90 12.06 -25.21
C ASP A 233 -7.54 11.90 -23.82
N PHE A 234 -7.71 13.01 -23.08
CA PHE A 234 -8.26 13.01 -21.73
C PHE A 234 -9.75 13.38 -21.74
N ASN A 235 -10.51 12.83 -20.81
CA ASN A 235 -11.96 13.08 -20.64
C ASN A 235 -12.81 12.72 -21.86
N THR A 236 -12.36 11.76 -22.67
CA THR A 236 -13.13 11.20 -23.79
C THR A 236 -14.13 10.16 -23.28
N ASN A 237 -15.24 9.97 -24.01
CA ASN A 237 -16.18 8.86 -23.76
C ASN A 237 -15.65 7.52 -24.29
N GLU A 238 -14.52 7.53 -24.99
CA GLU A 238 -13.84 6.34 -25.50
C GLU A 238 -13.15 5.62 -24.34
N VAL A 239 -13.61 4.40 -24.05
CA VAL A 239 -12.91 3.45 -23.17
C VAL A 239 -12.63 2.22 -24.02
N TYR A 240 -11.35 1.97 -24.28
CA TYR A 240 -10.89 0.83 -25.03
C TYR A 240 -10.83 -0.39 -24.10
N ASP A 241 -11.33 -1.55 -24.56
CA ASP A 241 -11.27 -2.81 -23.79
C ASP A 241 -9.82 -3.18 -23.41
N GLU A 242 -8.87 -2.75 -24.24
CA GLU A 242 -7.42 -2.89 -24.04
C GLU A 242 -6.94 -2.28 -22.72
N VAL A 243 -7.58 -1.22 -22.21
CA VAL A 243 -7.24 -0.60 -20.92
C VAL A 243 -7.39 -1.58 -19.75
N PHE A 244 -8.32 -2.53 -19.88
CA PHE A 244 -8.57 -3.59 -18.90
C PHE A 244 -8.06 -4.96 -19.36
N ALA A 245 -7.42 -5.03 -20.53
CA ALA A 245 -6.84 -6.28 -21.03
C ALA A 245 -5.67 -6.68 -20.13
N LEU A 246 -5.98 -7.50 -19.14
CA LEU A 246 -5.00 -8.14 -18.29
C LEU A 246 -4.26 -9.17 -19.16
N GLN A 247 -2.93 -9.09 -19.24
CA GLN A 247 -2.16 -10.31 -19.44
C GLN A 247 -2.39 -11.18 -18.20
N ILE A 248 -3.33 -12.12 -18.34
CA ILE A 248 -3.51 -13.22 -17.41
C ILE A 248 -2.33 -14.14 -17.66
N ASP A 249 -1.24 -13.95 -16.92
CA ASP A 249 -0.28 -15.03 -16.75
C ASP A 249 -1.01 -16.14 -15.98
N SER A 250 -1.34 -17.19 -16.72
CA SER A 250 -2.06 -18.40 -16.33
C SER A 250 -1.38 -19.23 -15.23
N ASN A 251 -0.43 -18.67 -14.50
CA ASN A 251 0.39 -19.34 -13.48
C ASN A 251 0.19 -18.81 -12.04
N SER A 252 -0.87 -18.07 -11.75
CA SER A 252 -1.07 -17.46 -10.41
C SER A 252 -2.42 -17.77 -9.73
N LEU A 253 -3.04 -18.92 -10.06
CA LEU A 253 -4.10 -19.54 -9.24
C LEU A 253 -3.50 -20.33 -8.08
#